data_AF-A0A7V4ANV6-F1
#
_entry.id   AF-A0A7V4ANV6-F1
#
_cell.length_a   1.000
_cell.length_b   1.000
_cell.length_c   1.000
_cell.angle_alpha   90.00
_cell.angle_beta   90.00
_cell.angle_gamma   90.00
#
_symmetry.space_group_name_H-M   'P 1'
#
loop_
_entity.id
_entity.type
_entity.pdbx_description
1 polymer ?
#
loop_
_entity_poly.entity_id
_entity_poly.type
_entity_poly.pdbx_seq_one_letter_code
_entity_poly.pdbx_strand_id
1 'polypeptide(L)'
;MVFRRNPNPPEADWKPSPEEWRVYTLCDGRRTEEEVVRESGLGKEAYLFLATLLKRGLILPVEGPKELCRKLTDLLKQRLGPKAEPFVRRLEGCESRESLEEEALRVALKVKLTLDRKAGEELEKTIRELFR
;
A
#
# COMPACT_ATOMS: atom_id res chain seq x y z
N MET A 1 -2.11 9.18 -3.72
CA MET A 1 -1.36 8.04 -4.30
C MET A 1 -0.20 7.71 -3.37
N VAL A 2 0.25 6.46 -3.30
CA VAL A 2 1.42 6.06 -2.49
C VAL A 2 2.55 5.71 -3.45
N PHE A 3 3.79 6.04 -3.10
CA PHE A 3 4.96 5.71 -3.91
C PHE A 3 5.84 4.70 -3.21
N ARG A 4 6.30 3.69 -3.96
CA ARG A 4 7.31 2.75 -3.50
C ARG A 4 8.55 2.81 -4.39
N ARG A 5 9.71 2.48 -3.83
CA ARG A 5 10.93 2.23 -4.61
C ARG A 5 10.74 1.07 -5.58
N ASN A 6 11.22 1.23 -6.81
CA ASN A 6 11.23 0.16 -7.79
C ASN A 6 12.31 -0.87 -7.38
N PRO A 7 11.96 -2.15 -7.15
CA PRO A 7 12.95 -3.18 -6.80
C PRO A 7 13.91 -3.48 -7.96
N ASN A 8 13.53 -3.16 -9.21
CA ASN A 8 14.34 -3.34 -10.41
C ASN A 8 14.42 -2.00 -11.17
N PRO A 9 15.18 -1.01 -10.66
CA PRO A 9 15.29 0.29 -11.30
C PRO A 9 16.00 0.17 -12.67
N PRO A 10 15.57 0.92 -13.70
CA PRO A 10 16.20 0.87 -15.02
C PRO A 10 17.60 1.51 -15.06
N GLU A 11 17.93 2.33 -14.06
CA GLU A 11 19.20 3.05 -13.96
C GLU A 11 20.05 2.48 -12.81
N ALA A 12 20.93 1.52 -13.10
CA ALA A 12 21.80 0.90 -12.10
C ALA A 12 22.85 1.88 -11.52
N ASP A 13 23.25 2.90 -12.27
CA ASP A 13 24.29 3.88 -11.91
C ASP A 13 23.72 5.27 -11.54
N TRP A 14 22.47 5.32 -11.08
CA TRP A 14 21.84 6.58 -10.70
C TRP A 14 22.60 7.27 -9.55
N LYS A 15 22.99 8.53 -9.77
CA LYS A 15 23.69 9.40 -8.80
C LYS A 15 22.77 10.55 -8.36
N PRO A 16 21.97 10.38 -7.30
CA PRO A 16 21.04 11.39 -6.84
C PRO A 16 21.74 12.60 -6.22
N SER A 17 21.08 13.77 -6.29
CA SER A 17 21.37 14.85 -5.34
C SER A 17 20.94 14.47 -3.91
N PRO A 18 21.42 15.17 -2.87
CA PRO A 18 20.96 14.95 -1.50
C PRO A 18 19.43 15.09 -1.33
N GLU A 19 18.82 16.04 -2.04
CA GLU A 19 17.38 16.30 -2.04
C GLU A 19 16.61 15.19 -2.75
N GLU A 20 17.08 14.77 -3.95
CA GLU A 20 16.51 13.63 -4.68
C GLU A 20 16.55 12.36 -3.84
N TRP A 21 17.70 12.08 -3.20
CA TRP A 21 17.87 10.92 -2.35
C TRP A 21 16.91 10.94 -1.16
N ARG A 22 16.72 12.11 -0.53
CA ARG A 22 15.78 12.27 0.59
C ARG A 22 14.36 11.95 0.18
N VAL A 23 13.88 12.47 -0.96
CA VAL A 23 12.53 12.17 -1.45
C VAL A 23 12.40 10.68 -1.81
N TYR A 24 13.43 10.12 -2.47
CA TYR A 24 13.47 8.72 -2.86
C TYR A 24 13.39 7.75 -1.68
N THR A 25 14.11 8.01 -0.58
CA THR A 25 14.09 7.13 0.60
C THR A 25 12.75 7.13 1.34
N LEU A 26 11.99 8.23 1.27
CA LEU A 26 10.65 8.34 1.84
C LEU A 26 9.59 7.57 1.03
N CYS A 27 9.87 7.23 -0.24
CA CYS A 27 9.00 6.43 -1.10
C CYS A 27 9.07 4.94 -0.73
N ASP A 28 8.68 4.58 0.49
CA ASP A 28 8.78 3.23 1.03
C ASP A 28 7.54 2.36 0.78
N GLY A 29 6.57 2.84 0.01
CA GLY A 29 5.32 2.16 -0.25
C GLY A 29 4.29 2.30 0.85
N ARG A 30 4.51 3.18 1.84
CA ARG A 30 3.59 3.44 2.95
C ARG A 30 3.06 4.86 2.93
N ARG A 31 3.93 5.82 2.62
CA ARG A 31 3.62 7.26 2.64
C ARG A 31 2.86 7.70 1.40
N THR A 32 1.85 8.54 1.60
CA THR A 32 1.23 9.27 0.49
C THR A 32 2.17 10.32 -0.08
N GLU A 33 1.88 10.78 -1.28
CA GLU A 33 2.58 11.91 -1.91
C GLU A 33 2.67 13.13 -0.96
N GLU A 34 1.57 13.48 -0.29
CA GLU A 34 1.51 14.61 0.63
C GLU A 34 2.38 14.40 1.88
N GLU A 35 2.46 13.17 2.38
CA GLU A 35 3.31 12.80 3.51
C GLU A 35 4.79 12.87 3.13
N VAL A 36 5.18 12.36 1.95
CA VAL A 36 6.55 12.48 1.43
C VAL A 36 6.96 13.95 1.29
N VAL A 37 6.08 14.78 0.73
CA VAL A 37 6.32 16.22 0.56
C VAL A 37 6.54 16.90 1.91
N ARG A 38 5.65 16.65 2.88
CA ARG A 38 5.73 17.21 4.23
C ARG A 38 7.00 16.75 4.96
N GLU A 39 7.32 15.46 4.93
CA GLU A 39 8.43 14.86 5.66
C GLU A 39 9.80 15.13 5.03
N SER A 40 9.86 15.40 3.71
CA SER A 40 11.11 15.78 3.04
C SER A 40 11.65 17.14 3.51
N GLY A 41 10.77 18.01 4.01
CA GLY A 41 11.09 19.41 4.35
C GLY A 41 11.37 20.31 3.13
N LEU A 42 11.16 19.82 1.91
CA LEU A 42 11.44 20.55 0.66
C LEU A 42 10.23 21.32 0.12
N GLY A 43 9.06 21.13 0.72
CA GLY A 43 7.82 21.78 0.27
C GLY A 43 7.51 21.44 -1.18
N LYS A 44 7.17 22.45 -2.00
CA LYS A 44 6.72 22.22 -3.38
C LYS A 44 7.78 21.56 -4.28
N GLU A 45 9.06 21.71 -3.97
CA GLU A 45 10.14 21.09 -4.75
C GLU A 45 10.12 19.56 -4.68
N ALA A 46 9.61 18.98 -3.58
CA ALA A 46 9.47 17.53 -3.46
C ALA A 46 8.59 16.93 -4.57
N TYR A 47 7.56 17.64 -5.04
CA TYR A 47 6.73 17.16 -6.16
C TYR A 47 7.52 17.05 -7.46
N LEU A 48 8.49 17.94 -7.70
CA LEU A 48 9.34 17.88 -8.89
C LEU A 48 10.26 16.65 -8.84
N PHE A 49 10.82 16.35 -7.67
CA PHE A 49 11.62 15.15 -7.46
C PHE A 49 10.76 13.88 -7.61
N LEU A 50 9.56 13.83 -7.02
CA LEU A 50 8.63 12.71 -7.20
C LEU A 50 8.29 12.46 -8.68
N ALA A 51 7.93 13.52 -9.42
CA ALA A 51 7.65 13.40 -10.84
C ALA A 51 8.86 12.90 -11.64
N THR A 52 10.06 13.36 -11.30
CA THR A 52 11.30 12.94 -11.96
C THR A 52 11.64 11.48 -11.65
N LEU A 53 11.58 11.08 -10.38
CA LEU A 53 11.80 9.70 -9.94
C LEU A 53 10.81 8.74 -10.59
N LEU A 54 9.54 9.15 -10.69
CA LEU A 54 8.49 8.38 -11.35
C LEU A 54 8.75 8.24 -12.85
N LYS A 55 9.07 9.34 -13.54
CA LYS A 55 9.41 9.34 -14.98
C LYS A 55 10.62 8.46 -15.30
N ARG A 56 11.60 8.43 -14.41
CA ARG A 56 12.80 7.58 -14.51
C ARG A 56 12.56 6.13 -14.09
N GLY A 57 11.35 5.79 -13.63
CA GLY A 57 11.02 4.45 -13.17
C GLY A 57 11.79 4.03 -11.91
N LEU A 58 12.31 4.98 -11.13
CA LEU A 58 13.00 4.71 -9.87
C LEU A 58 12.00 4.45 -8.74
N ILE A 59 10.81 5.03 -8.84
CA ILE A 59 9.67 4.74 -7.96
C ILE A 59 8.48 4.30 -8.80
N LEU A 60 7.57 3.56 -8.17
CA LEU A 60 6.34 3.06 -8.76
C LEU A 60 5.14 3.59 -7.97
N PRO A 61 4.05 3.99 -8.64
CA PRO A 61 2.82 4.31 -7.97
C PRO A 61 2.15 3.00 -7.50
N VAL A 62 1.67 3.00 -6.27
CA VAL A 62 0.87 1.91 -5.71
C VAL A 62 -0.42 2.46 -5.12
N GLU A 63 -1.41 1.58 -4.98
CA GLU A 63 -2.70 1.98 -4.43
C GLU A 63 -2.56 2.53 -3.00
N GLY A 64 -3.28 3.61 -2.75
CA GLY A 64 -3.42 4.17 -1.42
C GLY A 64 -4.30 3.32 -0.50
N PRO A 65 -4.33 3.64 0.81
CA PRO A 65 -5.13 2.89 1.79
C PRO A 65 -6.62 2.85 1.43
N LYS A 66 -7.20 3.94 0.94
CA LYS A 66 -8.63 3.98 0.55
C LYS A 66 -8.96 3.04 -0.62
N GLU A 67 -8.09 3.02 -1.64
CA GLU A 67 -8.25 2.19 -2.83
C GLU A 67 -8.11 0.70 -2.47
N LEU A 68 -7.11 0.36 -1.65
CA LEU A 68 -6.93 -0.98 -1.11
C LEU A 68 -8.10 -1.41 -0.23
N CYS A 69 -8.58 -0.54 0.66
CA CYS A 69 -9.69 -0.84 1.55
C CYS A 69 -10.94 -1.22 0.74
N ARG A 70 -11.22 -0.48 -0.33
CA ARG A 70 -12.32 -0.82 -1.24
C ARG A 70 -12.14 -2.19 -1.89
N LYS A 71 -10.95 -2.48 -2.44
CA LYS A 71 -10.65 -3.79 -3.05
C LYS A 71 -10.80 -4.95 -2.04
N LEU A 72 -10.34 -4.76 -0.80
CA LEU A 72 -10.47 -5.75 0.27
C LEU A 72 -11.92 -5.95 0.69
N THR A 73 -12.68 -4.88 0.84
CA THR A 73 -14.11 -4.94 1.17
C THR A 73 -14.89 -5.68 0.10
N ASP A 74 -14.62 -5.41 -1.18
CA ASP A 74 -15.27 -6.10 -2.30
C ASP A 74 -14.90 -7.59 -2.31
N LEU A 75 -13.62 -7.92 -2.09
CA LEU A 75 -13.15 -9.31 -1.98
C LEU A 75 -13.84 -10.07 -0.84
N LEU A 76 -13.94 -9.46 0.34
CA LEU A 76 -14.60 -10.08 1.49
C LEU A 76 -16.09 -10.28 1.25
N LYS A 77 -16.79 -9.30 0.69
CA LYS A 77 -18.21 -9.40 0.33
C LYS A 77 -18.44 -10.51 -0.71
N GLN A 78 -17.57 -10.63 -1.71
CA GLN A 78 -17.67 -11.68 -2.73
C GLN A 78 -17.50 -13.08 -2.12
N ARG A 79 -16.60 -13.24 -1.14
CA ARG A 79 -16.27 -14.56 -0.57
C ARG A 79 -17.17 -14.98 0.58
N LEU A 80 -17.56 -14.05 1.44
CA LEU A 80 -18.28 -14.32 2.69
C LEU A 80 -19.75 -13.85 2.67
N GLY A 81 -20.15 -13.08 1.65
CA GLY A 81 -21.49 -12.52 1.55
C GLY A 81 -21.83 -11.66 2.78
N PRO A 82 -23.02 -11.84 3.38
CA PRO A 82 -23.44 -11.08 4.56
C PRO A 82 -22.52 -11.24 5.78
N LYS A 83 -21.76 -12.34 5.87
CA LYS A 83 -20.82 -12.59 6.98
C LYS A 83 -19.59 -11.68 6.92
N ALA A 84 -19.39 -10.93 5.81
CA ALA A 84 -18.29 -9.99 5.65
C ALA A 84 -18.46 -8.70 6.47
N GLU A 85 -19.68 -8.29 6.77
CA GLU A 85 -20.03 -7.00 7.37
C GLU A 85 -19.18 -6.61 8.62
N PRO A 86 -18.99 -7.47 9.64
CA PRO A 86 -18.16 -7.12 10.79
C PRO A 86 -16.68 -6.94 10.44
N PHE A 87 -16.18 -7.59 9.39
CA PHE A 87 -14.80 -7.44 8.94
C PHE A 87 -14.61 -6.18 8.10
N VAL A 88 -15.58 -5.86 7.24
CA VAL A 88 -15.60 -4.64 6.43
C VAL A 88 -15.49 -3.41 7.32
N ARG A 89 -16.28 -3.31 8.39
CA ARG A 89 -16.23 -2.19 9.34
C ARG A 89 -14.87 -2.02 10.02
N ARG A 90 -14.14 -3.12 10.26
CA ARG A 90 -12.80 -3.08 10.85
C ARG A 90 -11.79 -2.51 9.86
N LEU A 91 -11.86 -2.93 8.59
CA LEU A 91 -10.98 -2.42 7.53
C LEU A 91 -11.24 -0.95 7.21
N GLU A 92 -12.51 -0.54 7.17
CA GLU A 92 -12.89 0.86 6.91
C GLU A 92 -12.42 1.81 8.02
N GLY A 93 -12.12 1.30 9.22
CA GLY A 93 -11.52 2.06 10.32
C GLY A 93 -10.00 2.22 10.23
N CYS A 94 -9.33 1.60 9.26
CA CYS A 94 -7.88 1.71 9.09
C CYS A 94 -7.50 2.96 8.29
N GLU A 95 -6.68 3.84 8.88
CA GLU A 95 -6.29 5.11 8.26
C GLU A 95 -5.03 5.01 7.40
N SER A 96 -4.19 4.01 7.65
CA SER A 96 -2.90 3.83 6.97
C SER A 96 -2.83 2.51 6.20
N ARG A 97 -1.97 2.46 5.18
CA ARG A 97 -1.75 1.23 4.40
C ARG A 97 -1.24 0.09 5.29
N GLU A 98 -0.38 0.38 6.26
CA GLU A 98 0.16 -0.61 7.20
C GLU A 98 -0.90 -1.16 8.15
N SER A 99 -1.73 -0.30 8.76
CA SER A 99 -2.82 -0.75 9.63
C SER A 99 -3.85 -1.57 8.86
N LEU A 100 -4.11 -1.20 7.60
CA LEU A 100 -5.00 -1.93 6.71
C LEU A 100 -4.44 -3.31 6.33
N GLU A 101 -3.14 -3.42 6.04
CA GLU A 101 -2.49 -4.71 5.76
C GLU A 101 -2.59 -5.66 6.95
N GLU A 102 -2.23 -5.17 8.14
CA GLU A 102 -2.25 -5.96 9.36
C GLU A 102 -3.68 -6.44 9.69
N GLU A 103 -4.65 -5.54 9.61
CA GLU A 103 -6.04 -5.87 9.89
C GLU A 103 -6.62 -6.84 8.84
N ALA A 104 -6.27 -6.69 7.56
CA ALA A 104 -6.66 -7.63 6.51
C ALA A 104 -6.11 -9.04 6.76
N LEU A 105 -4.84 -9.17 7.15
CA LEU A 105 -4.24 -10.47 7.50
C LEU A 105 -4.90 -11.09 8.74
N ARG A 106 -5.24 -10.29 9.75
CA ARG A 106 -6.00 -10.76 10.93
C ARG A 106 -7.39 -11.25 10.55
N VAL A 107 -8.08 -10.56 9.64
CA VAL A 107 -9.37 -11.01 9.11
C VAL A 107 -9.22 -12.34 8.38
N ALA A 108 -8.24 -12.49 7.49
CA ALA A 108 -7.99 -13.74 6.77
C ALA A 108 -7.73 -14.90 7.74
N LEU A 109 -6.91 -14.68 8.77
CA LEU A 109 -6.66 -15.67 9.82
C LEU A 109 -7.95 -16.04 10.57
N LYS A 110 -8.77 -15.06 10.93
CA LYS A 110 -10.05 -15.32 11.62
C LYS A 110 -10.99 -16.15 10.74
N VAL A 111 -11.13 -15.80 9.46
CA VAL A 111 -11.92 -16.60 8.50
C VAL A 111 -11.40 -18.04 8.41
N LYS A 112 -10.08 -18.20 8.32
CA LYS A 112 -9.40 -19.51 8.26
C LYS A 112 -9.72 -20.39 9.47
N LEU A 113 -9.77 -19.79 10.66
CA LEU A 113 -9.97 -20.50 11.93
C LEU A 113 -11.43 -20.74 12.26
N THR A 114 -12.34 -19.83 11.91
CA THR A 114 -13.72 -19.84 12.42
C THR A 114 -14.79 -20.11 11.37
N LEU A 115 -14.50 -19.94 10.08
CA LEU A 115 -15.51 -20.05 9.01
C LEU A 115 -15.16 -21.14 8.01
N ASP A 116 -14.06 -20.95 7.28
CA ASP A 116 -13.63 -21.84 6.22
C ASP A 116 -12.12 -21.70 6.03
N ARG A 117 -11.40 -22.80 6.24
CA ARG A 117 -9.94 -22.84 6.14
C ARG A 117 -9.44 -22.47 4.75
N LYS A 118 -10.07 -23.02 3.70
CA LYS A 118 -9.64 -22.82 2.31
C LYS A 118 -9.89 -21.37 1.88
N ALA A 119 -11.07 -20.83 2.22
CA ALA A 119 -11.39 -19.43 1.95
C ALA A 119 -10.42 -18.48 2.67
N GLY A 120 -10.07 -18.78 3.93
CA GLY A 120 -9.09 -18.00 4.68
C GLY A 120 -7.68 -18.06 4.07
N GLU A 121 -7.22 -19.22 3.60
CA GLU A 121 -5.94 -19.37 2.91
C GLU A 121 -5.89 -18.62 1.56
N GLU A 122 -6.98 -18.67 0.78
CA GLU A 122 -7.08 -17.91 -0.47
C GLU A 122 -7.11 -16.38 -0.23
N LEU A 123 -7.83 -15.93 0.81
CA LEU A 123 -7.84 -14.53 1.23
C LEU A 123 -6.44 -14.07 1.63
N GLU A 124 -5.74 -14.82 2.47
CA GLU A 124 -4.39 -14.49 2.91
C GLU A 124 -3.43 -14.32 1.73
N LYS A 125 -3.47 -15.26 0.77
CA LYS A 125 -2.65 -15.18 -0.45
C LYS A 125 -2.97 -13.91 -1.25
N THR A 126 -4.24 -13.64 -1.49
CA THR A 126 -4.70 -12.47 -2.26
C THR A 126 -4.29 -11.17 -1.58
N ILE A 127 -4.42 -11.09 -0.25
CA ILE A 127 -3.99 -9.92 0.53
C ILE A 127 -2.50 -9.69 0.36
N ARG A 128 -1.66 -10.72 0.56
CA ARG A 128 -0.21 -10.58 0.38
C ARG A 128 0.17 -10.10 -1.02
N GLU A 129 -0.55 -10.54 -2.05
CA GLU A 129 -0.33 -10.07 -3.43
C GLU A 129 -0.75 -8.61 -3.64
N LEU A 130 -1.85 -8.18 -3.02
CA LEU A 130 -2.30 -6.77 -3.07
C LEU A 130 -1.35 -5.80 -2.36
N PHE A 131 -0.69 -6.25 -1.30
CA PHE A 131 0.20 -5.40 -0.52
C PHE A 131 1.67 -5.42 -0.98
N ARG A 132 2.03 -6.36 -1.87
CA ARG A 132 3.38 -6.56 -2.39
C ARG A 132 3.87 -5.40 -3.24
#